data_AF-A0ABF7PYH4-F1
#
_entry.id   AF-A0ABF7PYH4-F1
#
_cell.length_a   1.000
_cell.length_b   1.000
_cell.length_c   1.000
_cell.angle_alpha   90.00
_cell.angle_beta   90.00
_cell.angle_gamma   90.00
#
_symmetry.space_group_name_H-M   'P 1'
#
loop_
_entity.id
_entity.type
_entity.pdbx_description
1 polymer ?
#
loop_
_entity_poly.entity_id
_entity_poly.type
_entity_poly.pdbx_seq_one_letter_code
_entity_poly.pdbx_strand_id
1 'polypeptide(L)'
;MSAEDGQQDGARFRQSPTGPRVAPRPASTVTSAPPPQPPDMTDRLPSGVRWRRIGSVIFFVAIVLGTGIRAYRDLSRPDAWSFWKDQYVSPSLSSRLIADAAIPGLTPKRAVLAVRGSIGPAAAGWLRARIDEAQLKPGDIVLLASPGGSLDQGVLMGEILRAHGLATAVGAVDDAGRIRPATCASACVFAFAGGQTRYGLDGSALGVHRFTSAAQGEDAVADTQRVTGAILGYMTRMGVSSQVIEAMSQTREIRWLDPKDAEAMKLVSVQLKPL
;
A
#
# COMPACT_ATOMS: atom_id res chain seq x y z
N MET A 1 -26.09 78.56 34.41
CA MET A 1 -26.95 79.70 34.76
C MET A 1 -28.20 79.53 33.92
N SER A 2 -29.20 78.82 34.45
CA SER A 2 -30.42 79.37 35.07
C SER A 2 -31.46 79.67 33.97
N ALA A 3 -32.49 78.85 33.75
CA ALA A 3 -33.74 78.65 34.53
C ALA A 3 -34.91 79.51 33.99
N GLU A 4 -36.11 78.88 33.98
CA GLU A 4 -37.48 79.46 34.03
C GLU A 4 -38.06 80.10 32.74
N ASP A 5 -39.18 79.63 32.17
CA ASP A 5 -40.61 79.54 32.61
C ASP A 5 -41.44 80.74 32.08
N GLY A 6 -42.65 80.48 31.57
CA GLY A 6 -43.58 81.57 31.20
C GLY A 6 -44.78 81.19 30.32
N GLN A 7 -45.87 80.80 30.98
CA GLN A 7 -47.22 80.42 30.53
C GLN A 7 -48.09 81.61 30.02
N GLN A 8 -49.28 81.29 29.46
CA GLN A 8 -50.59 82.03 29.47
C GLN A 8 -50.95 82.78 28.18
N ASP A 9 -52.21 82.91 27.71
CA ASP A 9 -53.54 82.44 28.12
C ASP A 9 -54.51 82.77 26.96
N GLY A 10 -55.68 82.14 26.90
CA GLY A 10 -56.66 82.56 25.88
C GLY A 10 -58.04 81.90 25.86
N ALA A 11 -58.60 81.49 27.00
CA ALA A 11 -60.02 81.15 27.06
C ALA A 11 -60.85 82.44 27.19
N ARG A 12 -61.70 82.74 26.19
CA ARG A 12 -62.85 83.63 26.36
C ARG A 12 -64.10 82.98 25.77
N PHE A 13 -64.93 82.47 26.67
CA PHE A 13 -66.34 82.23 26.42
C PHE A 13 -67.05 83.57 26.16
N ARG A 14 -67.90 83.63 25.13
CA ARG A 14 -69.01 84.59 25.03
C ARG A 14 -70.32 83.83 24.90
N GLN A 15 -71.30 84.39 25.58
CA GLN A 15 -72.58 83.83 26.01
C GLN A 15 -73.59 83.60 24.87
N SER A 16 -74.52 82.68 25.17
CA SER A 16 -75.74 82.28 24.46
C SER A 16 -76.72 83.45 24.17
N PRO A 17 -77.73 83.24 23.30
CA PRO A 17 -79.06 82.92 23.88
C PRO A 17 -80.00 82.06 22.99
N THR A 18 -80.96 81.40 23.66
CA THR A 18 -82.25 80.84 23.17
C THR A 18 -82.33 79.41 22.57
N GLY A 19 -83.12 78.56 23.23
CA GLY A 19 -83.83 77.39 22.66
C GLY A 19 -83.36 76.00 23.15
N PRO A 20 -84.23 75.16 23.74
CA PRO A 20 -83.81 73.83 24.21
C PRO A 20 -83.92 72.82 23.07
N ARG A 21 -82.83 72.10 22.80
CA ARG A 21 -82.93 70.78 22.17
C ARG A 21 -82.04 69.78 22.90
N VAL A 22 -82.74 68.93 23.62
CA VAL A 22 -82.30 67.63 24.12
C VAL A 22 -81.73 66.84 22.94
N ALA A 23 -80.49 66.37 23.07
CA ALA A 23 -79.91 65.33 22.23
C ALA A 23 -79.75 64.05 23.05
N PRO A 24 -79.98 62.86 22.47
CA PRO A 24 -80.07 61.60 23.20
C PRO A 24 -78.68 61.05 23.57
N ARG A 25 -78.58 60.44 24.75
CA ARG A 25 -77.44 59.57 25.11
C ARG A 25 -77.38 58.36 24.18
N PRO A 26 -76.16 57.87 23.89
CA PRO A 26 -75.97 56.43 23.95
C PRO A 26 -74.83 56.04 24.90
N ALA A 27 -75.20 55.11 25.79
CA ALA A 27 -74.42 54.01 26.34
C ALA A 27 -73.05 54.31 26.96
N SER A 28 -73.06 54.39 28.29
CA SER A 28 -71.95 53.96 29.14
C SER A 28 -71.60 52.50 28.87
N THR A 29 -70.39 52.25 28.36
CA THR A 29 -69.71 50.96 28.52
C THR A 29 -68.44 51.21 29.33
N VAL A 30 -68.56 50.97 30.64
CA VAL A 30 -67.42 50.81 31.55
C VAL A 30 -67.47 49.37 32.06
N THR A 31 -66.28 48.80 32.27
CA THR A 31 -65.92 47.55 32.98
C THR A 31 -65.32 46.53 32.01
N SER A 32 -64.09 46.02 32.13
CA SER A 32 -63.00 46.17 33.10
C SER A 32 -61.72 45.60 32.46
N ALA A 33 -60.57 46.27 32.58
CA ALA A 33 -59.29 45.73 32.14
C ALA A 33 -58.66 44.83 33.23
N PRO A 34 -58.08 43.65 32.91
CA PRO A 34 -57.38 42.83 33.88
C PRO A 34 -55.94 43.34 34.15
N PRO A 35 -55.34 43.02 35.31
CA PRO A 35 -54.04 43.55 35.74
C PRO A 35 -52.87 42.99 34.91
N PRO A 36 -51.73 43.72 34.83
CA PRO A 36 -50.60 43.34 33.98
C PRO A 36 -49.87 42.11 34.50
N GLN A 37 -49.54 41.19 33.60
CA GLN A 37 -48.82 39.95 33.91
C GLN A 37 -47.30 40.17 34.07
N PRO A 38 -46.62 39.43 34.96
CA PRO A 38 -45.17 39.49 35.10
C PRO A 38 -44.44 38.97 33.86
N PRO A 39 -43.19 39.39 33.60
CA PRO A 39 -42.46 39.03 32.40
C PRO A 39 -42.20 37.52 32.34
N ASP A 40 -42.64 36.90 31.25
CA ASP A 40 -42.45 35.49 30.94
C ASP A 40 -40.98 35.25 30.56
N MET A 41 -40.14 34.89 31.55
CA MET A 41 -38.82 34.32 31.28
C MET A 41 -38.99 32.89 30.76
N THR A 42 -39.34 32.78 29.48
CA THR A 42 -39.13 31.53 28.75
C THR A 42 -37.64 31.42 28.44
N ASP A 43 -36.95 30.62 29.27
CA ASP A 43 -35.64 30.07 28.98
C ASP A 43 -35.72 29.27 27.66
N ARG A 44 -35.55 29.96 26.52
CA ARG A 44 -35.18 29.30 25.27
C ARG A 44 -33.70 28.91 25.41
N LEU A 45 -33.45 27.67 25.84
CA LEU A 45 -32.15 27.04 25.63
C LEU A 45 -31.73 27.26 24.16
N PRO A 46 -30.54 27.81 23.88
CA PRO A 46 -30.18 28.28 22.55
C PRO A 46 -30.05 27.09 21.59
N SER A 47 -31.00 26.99 20.66
CA SER A 47 -31.03 26.00 19.57
C SER A 47 -29.76 25.99 18.72
N GLY A 48 -29.00 27.10 18.72
CA GLY A 48 -27.73 27.24 18.00
C GLY A 48 -26.58 26.34 18.51
N VAL A 49 -26.59 25.93 19.79
CA VAL A 49 -25.50 25.09 20.35
C VAL A 49 -25.69 23.61 19.98
N ARG A 50 -26.94 23.11 20.00
CA ARG A 50 -27.25 21.74 19.54
C ARG A 50 -26.99 21.59 18.04
N TRP A 51 -27.35 22.58 17.22
CA TRP A 51 -27.17 22.50 15.76
C TRP A 51 -25.70 22.59 15.34
N ARG A 52 -24.87 23.40 16.03
CA ARG A 52 -23.40 23.38 15.80
C ARG A 52 -22.75 22.06 16.17
N ARG A 53 -23.16 21.42 17.28
CA ARG A 53 -22.63 20.09 17.68
C ARG A 53 -23.10 18.97 16.76
N ILE A 54 -24.38 18.98 16.36
CA ILE A 54 -24.91 18.01 15.40
C ILE A 54 -24.26 18.20 14.02
N GLY A 55 -24.07 19.45 13.58
CA GLY A 55 -23.38 19.79 12.34
C GLY A 55 -21.92 19.32 12.33
N SER A 56 -21.18 19.46 13.43
CA SER A 56 -19.79 18.97 13.48
C SER A 56 -19.71 17.44 13.50
N VAL A 57 -20.67 16.75 14.14
CA VAL A 57 -20.77 15.29 14.13
C VAL A 57 -21.09 14.79 12.72
N ILE A 58 -22.07 15.41 12.04
CA ILE A 58 -22.43 15.05 10.65
C ILE A 58 -21.25 15.29 9.71
N PHE A 59 -20.54 16.42 9.86
CA PHE A 59 -19.36 16.73 9.05
C PHE A 59 -18.22 15.73 9.28
N PHE A 60 -17.94 15.38 10.54
CA PHE A 60 -16.92 14.39 10.88
C PHE A 60 -17.30 13.00 10.35
N VAL A 61 -18.56 12.59 10.51
CA VAL A 61 -19.10 11.34 9.96
C VAL A 61 -19.06 11.35 8.44
N ALA A 62 -19.34 12.48 7.78
CA ALA A 62 -19.25 12.61 6.33
C ALA A 62 -17.80 12.54 5.82
N ILE A 63 -16.84 13.10 6.58
CA ILE A 63 -15.41 12.92 6.29
C ILE A 63 -15.03 11.46 6.48
N VAL A 64 -15.36 10.83 7.61
CA VAL A 64 -15.02 9.43 7.89
C VAL A 64 -15.67 8.48 6.89
N LEU A 65 -16.91 8.73 6.48
CA LEU A 65 -17.56 7.96 5.43
C LEU A 65 -16.92 8.25 4.06
N GLY A 66 -16.63 9.50 3.72
CA GLY A 66 -16.01 9.85 2.44
C GLY A 66 -14.58 9.32 2.28
N THR A 67 -13.71 9.59 3.25
CA THR A 67 -12.30 9.18 3.24
C THR A 67 -12.14 7.73 3.68
N GLY A 68 -12.90 7.28 4.67
CA GLY A 68 -12.85 5.91 5.18
C GLY A 68 -13.42 4.89 4.19
N ILE A 69 -14.47 5.21 3.41
CA ILE A 69 -14.94 4.29 2.35
C ILE A 69 -13.90 4.18 1.24
N ARG A 70 -13.19 5.26 0.90
CA ARG A 70 -12.15 5.23 -0.15
C ARG A 70 -10.90 4.47 0.33
N ALA A 71 -10.44 4.76 1.54
CA ALA A 71 -9.35 4.02 2.18
C ALA A 71 -9.71 2.54 2.38
N TYR A 72 -10.95 2.24 2.80
CA TYR A 72 -11.43 0.87 2.92
C TYR A 72 -11.49 0.17 1.56
N ARG A 73 -11.96 0.84 0.51
CA ARG A 73 -11.96 0.27 -0.85
C ARG A 73 -10.56 0.01 -1.39
N ASP A 74 -9.60 0.88 -1.10
CA ASP A 74 -8.20 0.70 -1.51
C ASP A 74 -7.51 -0.42 -0.71
N LEU A 75 -7.77 -0.52 0.59
CA LEU A 75 -7.24 -1.60 1.45
C LEU A 75 -7.94 -2.95 1.19
N SER A 76 -9.20 -2.92 0.76
CA SER A 76 -10.01 -4.10 0.45
C SER A 76 -9.86 -4.56 -1.01
N ARG A 77 -8.95 -3.97 -1.79
CA ARG A 77 -8.59 -4.57 -3.08
C ARG A 77 -7.90 -5.91 -2.80
N PRO A 78 -8.28 -6.99 -3.51
CA PRO A 78 -7.73 -8.33 -3.27
C PRO A 78 -6.18 -8.35 -3.32
N ASP A 79 -5.58 -7.50 -4.17
CA ASP A 79 -4.13 -7.39 -4.34
C ASP A 79 -3.45 -6.79 -3.10
N ALA A 80 -3.98 -5.72 -2.51
CA ALA A 80 -3.41 -5.07 -1.33
C ALA A 80 -3.48 -5.97 -0.08
N TRP A 81 -4.59 -6.71 0.07
CA TRP A 81 -4.74 -7.69 1.14
C TRP A 81 -3.83 -8.91 0.97
N SER A 82 -3.56 -9.34 -0.27
CA SER A 82 -2.61 -10.42 -0.56
C SER A 82 -1.19 -10.02 -0.18
N PHE A 83 -0.78 -8.80 -0.52
CA PHE A 83 0.50 -8.21 -0.16
C PHE A 83 0.69 -8.09 1.35
N TRP A 84 -0.28 -7.50 2.05
CA TRP A 84 -0.18 -7.33 3.51
C TRP A 84 -0.06 -8.66 4.25
N LYS A 85 -0.82 -9.67 3.82
CA LYS A 85 -0.76 -11.01 4.39
C LYS A 85 0.60 -11.68 4.15
N ASP A 86 1.12 -11.58 2.93
CA ASP A 86 2.43 -12.13 2.57
C ASP A 86 3.56 -11.43 3.35
N GLN A 87 3.46 -10.12 3.60
CA GLN A 87 4.50 -9.40 4.32
C GLN A 87 4.50 -9.69 5.84
N TYR A 88 3.32 -9.77 6.47
CA TYR A 88 3.22 -9.70 7.94
C TYR A 88 2.60 -10.90 8.64
N VAL A 89 1.82 -11.72 7.93
CA VAL A 89 1.03 -12.80 8.58
C VAL A 89 1.54 -14.17 8.19
N SER A 90 1.68 -14.42 6.90
CA SER A 90 2.09 -15.73 6.36
C SER A 90 2.92 -15.53 5.10
N PRO A 91 4.21 -15.21 5.26
CA PRO A 91 5.12 -15.08 4.13
C PRO A 91 5.18 -16.36 3.32
N SER A 92 5.05 -16.21 2.00
CA SER A 92 5.22 -17.27 1.01
C SER A 92 6.67 -17.76 0.91
N LEU A 93 7.62 -16.93 1.35
CA LEU A 93 9.04 -17.25 1.50
C LEU A 93 9.40 -17.50 2.97
N SER A 94 10.39 -18.36 3.17
CA SER A 94 11.04 -18.61 4.46
C SER A 94 12.55 -18.55 4.30
N SER A 95 13.27 -18.18 5.35
CA SER A 95 14.73 -18.08 5.34
C SER A 95 15.39 -18.81 6.50
N ARG A 96 16.62 -19.30 6.27
CA ARG A 96 17.51 -19.80 7.31
C ARG A 96 18.92 -19.24 7.09
N LEU A 97 19.50 -18.63 8.13
CA LEU A 97 20.86 -18.11 8.10
C LEU A 97 21.85 -19.16 8.59
N ILE A 98 22.97 -19.29 7.88
CA ILE A 98 24.19 -19.99 8.32
C ILE A 98 25.31 -18.95 8.33
N ALA A 99 25.71 -18.48 9.51
CA ALA A 99 26.65 -17.35 9.64
C ALA A 99 28.05 -17.67 9.09
N ASP A 100 28.52 -18.92 9.25
CA ASP A 100 29.88 -19.34 8.89
C ASP A 100 29.86 -20.63 8.06
N ALA A 101 29.25 -20.57 6.88
CA ALA A 101 29.21 -21.73 5.99
C ALA A 101 30.57 -21.98 5.34
N ALA A 102 31.07 -23.20 5.48
CA ALA A 102 32.17 -23.70 4.66
C ALA A 102 31.58 -24.27 3.37
N ILE A 103 31.65 -23.50 2.28
CA ILE A 103 31.23 -24.00 0.96
C ILE A 103 32.47 -24.54 0.25
N PRO A 104 32.48 -25.81 -0.18
CA PRO A 104 33.58 -26.38 -0.95
C PRO A 104 33.92 -25.51 -2.18
N GLY A 105 35.20 -25.23 -2.38
CA GLY A 105 35.67 -24.37 -3.47
C GLY A 105 35.58 -22.86 -3.20
N LEU A 106 35.08 -22.44 -2.04
CA LEU A 106 35.01 -21.03 -1.65
C LEU A 106 35.74 -20.79 -0.33
N THR A 107 36.80 -19.99 -0.39
CA THR A 107 37.51 -19.44 0.77
C THR A 107 37.60 -17.92 0.64
N PRO A 108 37.41 -17.14 1.73
CA PRO A 108 37.09 -17.54 3.10
C PRO A 108 35.62 -18.00 3.27
N LYS A 109 35.27 -18.53 4.45
CA LYS A 109 33.88 -18.82 4.84
C LYS A 109 33.00 -17.58 4.65
N ARG A 110 31.74 -17.79 4.29
CA ARG A 110 30.76 -16.74 4.01
C ARG A 110 29.47 -16.99 4.76
N ALA A 111 28.75 -15.91 5.04
CA ALA A 111 27.37 -16.05 5.50
C ALA A 111 26.49 -16.54 4.34
N VAL A 112 25.57 -17.44 4.66
CA VAL A 112 24.64 -18.02 3.69
C VAL A 112 23.22 -17.83 4.20
N LEU A 113 22.42 -17.08 3.44
CA LEU A 113 20.99 -16.95 3.67
C LEU A 113 20.25 -17.86 2.70
N ALA A 114 19.74 -18.99 3.19
CA ALA A 114 18.92 -19.89 2.40
C ALA A 114 17.48 -19.42 2.39
N VAL A 115 16.94 -19.15 1.20
CA VAL A 115 15.60 -18.64 0.95
C VAL A 115 14.82 -19.69 0.15
N ARG A 116 13.66 -20.09 0.68
CA ARG A 116 12.80 -21.09 0.04
C ARG A 116 11.33 -20.72 0.07
N GLY A 117 10.58 -21.19 -0.94
CA GLY A 117 9.13 -21.00 -1.03
C GLY A 117 8.71 -20.29 -2.32
N SER A 118 7.43 -19.95 -2.44
CA SER A 118 6.91 -19.24 -3.60
C SER A 118 7.21 -17.75 -3.51
N ILE A 119 7.47 -17.10 -4.65
CA ILE A 119 7.69 -15.66 -4.72
C ILE A 119 6.32 -14.96 -4.72
N GLY A 120 5.83 -14.63 -3.53
CA GLY A 120 4.59 -13.89 -3.33
C GLY A 120 4.71 -12.39 -3.57
N PRO A 121 3.60 -11.64 -3.45
CA PRO A 121 3.53 -10.22 -3.79
C PRO A 121 4.45 -9.29 -2.99
N ALA A 122 4.89 -9.69 -1.80
CA ALA A 122 5.76 -8.89 -0.93
C ALA A 122 7.20 -9.45 -0.83
N ALA A 123 7.51 -10.49 -1.61
CA ALA A 123 8.75 -11.25 -1.52
C ALA A 123 10.02 -10.38 -1.58
N ALA A 124 10.07 -9.34 -2.42
CA ALA A 124 11.24 -8.47 -2.51
C ALA A 124 11.45 -7.62 -1.25
N GLY A 125 10.37 -7.07 -0.69
CA GLY A 125 10.41 -6.31 0.57
C GLY A 125 10.81 -7.20 1.75
N TRP A 126 10.23 -8.40 1.80
CA TRP A 126 10.58 -9.41 2.79
C TRP A 126 12.06 -9.85 2.70
N LEU A 127 12.58 -10.11 1.49
CA LEU A 127 13.96 -10.53 1.28
C LEU A 127 14.94 -9.45 1.76
N ARG A 128 14.69 -8.18 1.42
CA ARG A 128 15.52 -7.06 1.87
C ARG A 128 15.63 -7.02 3.39
N ALA A 129 14.50 -7.13 4.09
CA ALA A 129 14.48 -7.14 5.55
C ALA A 129 15.31 -8.30 6.13
N ARG A 130 15.27 -9.49 5.51
CA ARG A 130 16.09 -10.64 5.93
C ARG A 130 17.57 -10.46 5.66
N ILE A 131 17.95 -9.83 4.55
CA ILE A 131 19.34 -9.48 4.23
C ILE A 131 19.88 -8.49 5.28
N ASP A 132 19.10 -7.45 5.60
CA ASP A 132 19.48 -6.42 6.57
C ASP A 132 19.60 -7.00 7.98
N GLU A 133 18.63 -7.82 8.41
CA GLU A 133 18.63 -8.50 9.71
C GLU A 133 19.82 -9.47 9.85
N ALA A 134 20.12 -10.23 8.79
CA ALA A 134 21.28 -11.12 8.75
C ALA A 134 22.62 -10.36 8.62
N GLN A 135 22.58 -9.04 8.39
CA GLN A 135 23.74 -8.19 8.17
C GLN A 135 24.70 -8.72 7.09
N LEU A 136 24.14 -9.25 5.99
CA LEU A 136 24.95 -9.82 4.91
C LEU A 136 25.83 -8.75 4.25
N LYS A 137 27.05 -9.15 3.91
CA LYS A 137 28.06 -8.29 3.30
C LYS A 137 28.24 -8.64 1.82
N PRO A 138 28.80 -7.73 1.01
CA PRO A 138 29.16 -8.05 -0.37
C PRO A 138 29.99 -9.35 -0.46
N GLY A 139 29.57 -10.24 -1.35
CA GLY A 139 30.14 -11.58 -1.54
C GLY A 139 29.56 -12.69 -0.65
N ASP A 140 28.73 -12.38 0.35
CA ASP A 140 27.91 -13.38 1.03
C ASP A 140 26.83 -13.94 0.08
N ILE A 141 26.29 -15.11 0.42
CA ILE A 141 25.56 -15.94 -0.55
C ILE A 141 24.09 -16.08 -0.16
N VAL A 142 23.22 -15.90 -1.15
CA VAL A 142 21.80 -16.25 -1.04
C VAL A 142 21.55 -17.56 -1.79
N LEU A 143 21.18 -18.60 -1.06
CA LEU A 143 20.71 -19.86 -1.66
C LEU A 143 19.23 -19.74 -1.99
N LEU A 144 18.85 -20.04 -3.23
CA LEU A 144 17.48 -19.92 -3.72
C LEU A 144 16.91 -21.31 -4.02
N ALA A 145 15.77 -21.61 -3.42
CA ALA A 145 14.98 -22.81 -3.69
C ALA A 145 13.50 -22.44 -3.84
N SER A 146 13.06 -22.19 -5.08
CA SER A 146 11.72 -21.66 -5.34
C SER A 146 11.14 -22.15 -6.67
N PRO A 147 9.84 -22.51 -6.71
CA PRO A 147 9.13 -22.79 -7.95
C PRO A 147 8.85 -21.52 -8.77
N GLY A 148 9.13 -20.33 -8.23
CA GLY A 148 8.79 -19.05 -8.84
C GLY A 148 7.54 -18.41 -8.21
N GLY A 149 6.81 -17.63 -8.99
CA GLY A 149 5.68 -16.82 -8.52
C GLY A 149 5.58 -15.50 -9.29
N SER A 150 5.46 -14.39 -8.57
CA SER A 150 5.40 -13.04 -9.16
C SER A 150 6.68 -12.68 -9.90
N LEU A 151 6.54 -12.39 -11.20
CA LEU A 151 7.64 -11.99 -12.08
C LEU A 151 8.29 -10.69 -11.62
N ASP A 152 7.47 -9.68 -11.29
CA ASP A 152 7.92 -8.37 -10.84
C ASP A 152 8.71 -8.48 -9.52
N GLN A 153 8.23 -9.29 -8.56
CA GLN A 153 8.95 -9.52 -7.32
C GLN A 153 10.25 -10.29 -7.54
N GLY A 154 10.28 -11.27 -8.46
CA GLY A 154 11.52 -11.97 -8.83
C GLY A 154 12.59 -11.03 -9.40
N VAL A 155 12.19 -10.09 -10.26
CA VAL A 155 13.08 -9.05 -10.81
C VAL A 155 13.56 -8.11 -9.69
N LEU A 156 12.66 -7.63 -8.83
CA LEU A 156 13.00 -6.74 -7.73
C LEU A 156 13.92 -7.41 -6.70
N MET A 157 13.70 -8.68 -6.38
CA MET A 157 14.61 -9.48 -5.55
C MET A 157 16.01 -9.50 -6.17
N GLY A 158 16.12 -9.72 -7.47
CA GLY A 158 17.39 -9.72 -8.17
C GLY A 158 18.11 -8.36 -8.17
N GLU A 159 17.38 -7.26 -8.39
CA GLU A 159 17.93 -5.90 -8.27
C GLU A 159 18.46 -5.63 -6.84
N ILE A 160 17.75 -6.08 -5.80
CA ILE A 160 18.21 -5.99 -4.40
C ILE A 160 19.49 -6.78 -4.18
N LEU A 161 19.52 -8.05 -4.63
CA LEU A 161 20.71 -8.91 -4.49
C LEU A 161 21.93 -8.27 -5.18
N ARG A 162 21.73 -7.70 -6.38
CA ARG A 162 22.77 -6.98 -7.11
C ARG A 162 23.26 -5.75 -6.33
N ALA A 163 22.34 -4.93 -5.83
CA ALA A 163 22.67 -3.70 -5.11
C ALA A 163 23.48 -3.96 -3.83
N HIS A 164 23.23 -5.08 -3.15
CA HIS A 164 24.00 -5.50 -1.97
C HIS A 164 25.32 -6.24 -2.33
N GLY A 165 25.61 -6.47 -3.61
CA GLY A 165 26.80 -7.20 -4.05
C GLY A 165 26.82 -8.66 -3.61
N LEU A 166 25.64 -9.27 -3.39
CA LEU A 166 25.51 -10.64 -2.92
C LEU A 166 25.71 -11.64 -4.07
N ALA A 167 26.25 -12.80 -3.74
CA ALA A 167 26.29 -13.92 -4.66
C ALA A 167 24.99 -14.74 -4.54
N THR A 168 24.65 -15.47 -5.60
CA THR A 168 23.49 -16.37 -5.61
C THR A 168 23.93 -17.78 -5.95
N ALA A 169 23.19 -18.75 -5.40
CA ALA A 169 23.36 -20.16 -5.70
C ALA A 169 21.99 -20.84 -5.63
N VAL A 170 21.80 -21.94 -6.36
CA VAL A 170 20.58 -22.76 -6.21
C VAL A 170 20.87 -23.83 -5.17
N GLY A 171 20.02 -23.94 -4.16
CA GLY A 171 20.18 -24.91 -3.08
C GLY A 171 19.22 -24.66 -1.93
N ALA A 172 19.06 -25.68 -1.09
CA ALA A 172 18.30 -25.62 0.14
C ALA A 172 19.17 -26.04 1.32
N VAL A 173 18.74 -25.70 2.53
CA VAL A 173 19.39 -26.13 3.77
C VAL A 173 18.47 -27.11 4.48
N ASP A 174 18.98 -28.30 4.80
CA ASP A 174 18.26 -29.30 5.58
C ASP A 174 18.23 -28.96 7.08
N ASP A 175 17.51 -29.74 7.89
CA ASP A 175 17.39 -29.48 9.32
C ASP A 175 18.74 -29.50 10.05
N ALA A 176 19.68 -30.30 9.56
CA ALA A 176 21.05 -30.41 10.05
C ALA A 176 21.98 -29.27 9.59
N GLY A 177 21.48 -28.30 8.81
CA GLY A 177 22.27 -27.15 8.36
C GLY A 177 23.14 -27.44 7.14
N ARG A 178 22.93 -28.58 6.45
CA ARG A 178 23.71 -28.95 5.26
C ARG A 178 23.07 -28.40 4.01
N ILE A 179 23.91 -27.91 3.10
CA ILE A 179 23.48 -27.46 1.78
C ILE A 179 23.15 -28.69 0.93
N ARG A 180 21.95 -28.70 0.35
CA ARG A 180 21.43 -29.76 -0.52
C ARG A 180 21.02 -29.17 -1.87
N PRO A 181 21.11 -29.96 -2.95
CA PRO A 181 20.61 -29.54 -4.24
C PRO A 181 19.11 -29.16 -4.19
N ALA A 182 18.74 -28.16 -4.98
CA ALA A 182 17.36 -27.70 -5.07
C ALA A 182 17.02 -27.19 -6.49
N THR A 183 15.80 -26.70 -6.66
CA THR A 183 15.33 -26.13 -7.93
C THR A 183 15.00 -24.65 -7.78
N CYS A 184 15.29 -23.88 -8.81
CA CYS A 184 14.93 -22.47 -8.93
C CYS A 184 14.31 -22.25 -10.31
N ALA A 185 12.99 -22.04 -10.36
CA ALA A 185 12.23 -21.97 -11.60
C ALA A 185 11.50 -20.64 -11.77
N SER A 186 11.19 -20.29 -13.03
CA SER A 186 10.34 -19.15 -13.38
C SER A 186 10.86 -17.83 -12.77
N ALA A 187 10.03 -17.09 -12.03
CA ALA A 187 10.39 -15.88 -11.30
C ALA A 187 11.69 -15.99 -10.48
N CYS A 188 12.00 -17.18 -9.95
CA CYS A 188 13.22 -17.41 -9.17
C CYS A 188 14.50 -17.20 -10.00
N VAL A 189 14.48 -17.53 -11.29
CA VAL A 189 15.63 -17.37 -12.18
C VAL A 189 16.01 -15.89 -12.31
N PHE A 190 15.04 -14.98 -12.27
CA PHE A 190 15.30 -13.55 -12.28
C PHE A 190 15.98 -13.10 -10.98
N ALA A 191 15.52 -13.58 -9.81
CA ALA A 191 16.21 -13.31 -8.55
C ALA A 191 17.65 -13.85 -8.56
N PHE A 192 17.83 -15.09 -9.04
CA PHE A 192 19.15 -15.72 -9.18
C PHE A 192 20.09 -14.91 -10.09
N ALA A 193 19.59 -14.40 -11.23
CA ALA A 193 20.36 -13.58 -12.15
C ALA A 193 20.94 -12.30 -11.51
N GLY A 194 20.27 -11.77 -10.47
CA GLY A 194 20.70 -10.60 -9.72
C GLY A 194 22.04 -10.76 -9.01
N GLY A 195 22.46 -11.99 -8.69
CA GLY A 195 23.73 -12.25 -8.03
C GLY A 195 24.91 -11.62 -8.76
N GLN A 196 25.84 -11.03 -7.99
CA GLN A 196 27.11 -10.49 -8.47
C GLN A 196 28.00 -11.62 -9.01
N THR A 197 28.02 -12.75 -8.29
CA THR A 197 28.53 -14.03 -8.74
C THR A 197 27.41 -15.06 -8.62
N ARG A 198 27.25 -15.91 -9.64
CA ARG A 198 26.18 -16.90 -9.69
C ARG A 198 26.78 -18.29 -9.72
N TYR A 199 26.67 -19.02 -8.61
CA TYR A 199 27.24 -20.35 -8.46
C TYR A 199 26.23 -21.41 -8.89
N GLY A 200 26.64 -22.27 -9.83
CA GLY A 200 25.93 -23.49 -10.16
C GLY A 200 26.39 -24.61 -9.22
N LEU A 201 25.49 -25.11 -8.40
CA LEU A 201 25.76 -26.25 -7.52
C LEU A 201 25.31 -27.53 -8.23
N ASP A 202 26.19 -28.52 -8.33
CA ASP A 202 25.87 -29.80 -8.95
C ASP A 202 24.62 -30.45 -8.32
N GLY A 203 23.78 -31.01 -9.19
CA GLY A 203 22.47 -31.57 -8.84
C GLY A 203 21.35 -30.53 -8.66
N SER A 204 21.67 -29.24 -8.61
CA SER A 204 20.66 -28.18 -8.59
C SER A 204 20.26 -27.79 -10.01
N ALA A 205 19.03 -27.29 -10.18
CA ALA A 205 18.49 -26.99 -11.50
C ALA A 205 17.86 -25.60 -11.59
N LEU A 206 18.11 -24.93 -12.72
CA LEU A 206 17.47 -23.69 -13.12
C LEU A 206 16.41 -24.00 -14.18
N GLY A 207 15.18 -23.54 -13.96
CA GLY A 207 14.03 -23.83 -14.81
C GLY A 207 13.47 -22.57 -15.44
N VAL A 208 13.36 -22.56 -16.77
CA VAL A 208 12.83 -21.41 -17.53
C VAL A 208 11.57 -21.79 -18.30
N HIS A 209 10.64 -20.86 -18.44
CA HIS A 209 9.46 -21.01 -19.31
C HIS A 209 8.94 -19.62 -19.71
N ARG A 210 7.97 -19.58 -20.62
CA ARG A 210 7.41 -18.31 -21.10
C ARG A 210 6.67 -17.61 -19.98
N PHE A 211 6.89 -16.30 -19.84
CA PHE A 211 6.01 -15.44 -19.06
C PHE A 211 4.91 -14.87 -19.96
N THR A 212 3.77 -14.54 -19.37
CA THR A 212 2.63 -13.92 -20.05
C THR A 212 2.20 -12.69 -19.26
N SER A 213 1.81 -11.61 -19.94
CA SER A 213 1.15 -10.50 -19.25
C SER A 213 -0.23 -10.92 -18.76
N ALA A 214 -0.66 -10.40 -17.61
CA ALA A 214 -2.02 -10.59 -17.11
C ALA A 214 -3.07 -9.76 -17.89
N ALA A 215 -2.62 -8.87 -18.78
CA ALA A 215 -3.48 -8.04 -19.62
C ALA A 215 -4.35 -8.88 -20.56
N GLN A 216 -5.63 -8.50 -20.66
CA GLN A 216 -6.61 -9.10 -21.57
C GLN A 216 -7.10 -8.03 -22.55
N GLY A 217 -7.44 -8.42 -23.78
CA GLY A 217 -7.95 -7.51 -24.82
C GLY A 217 -6.93 -7.11 -25.88
N GLU A 218 -7.24 -6.08 -26.67
CA GLU A 218 -6.49 -5.68 -27.88
C GLU A 218 -5.01 -5.35 -27.60
N ASP A 219 -4.70 -4.85 -26.39
CA ASP A 219 -3.35 -4.45 -25.99
C ASP A 219 -2.49 -5.57 -25.39
N ALA A 220 -3.01 -6.79 -25.22
CA ALA A 220 -2.28 -7.88 -24.54
C ALA A 220 -0.95 -8.23 -25.22
N VAL A 221 -0.88 -8.12 -26.56
CA VAL A 221 0.36 -8.34 -27.33
C VAL A 221 1.36 -7.22 -27.06
N ALA A 222 0.91 -5.95 -27.09
CA ALA A 222 1.75 -4.80 -26.82
C ALA A 222 2.29 -4.83 -25.37
N ASP A 223 1.47 -5.23 -24.41
CA ASP A 223 1.89 -5.42 -23.01
C ASP A 223 2.90 -6.54 -22.86
N THR A 224 2.68 -7.69 -23.51
CA THR A 224 3.67 -8.77 -23.52
C THR A 224 5.00 -8.28 -24.10
N GLN A 225 4.99 -7.52 -25.20
CA GLN A 225 6.20 -6.95 -25.79
C GLN A 225 6.91 -5.98 -24.84
N ARG A 226 6.17 -5.11 -24.14
CA ARG A 226 6.74 -4.20 -23.12
C ARG A 226 7.40 -4.97 -21.99
N VAL A 227 6.73 -5.99 -21.46
CA VAL A 227 7.27 -6.86 -20.40
C VAL A 227 8.52 -7.59 -20.91
N THR A 228 8.49 -8.17 -22.12
CA THR A 228 9.66 -8.83 -22.71
C THR A 228 10.83 -7.87 -22.86
N GLY A 229 10.60 -6.65 -23.32
CA GLY A 229 11.64 -5.62 -23.43
C GLY A 229 12.24 -5.25 -22.07
N ALA A 230 11.41 -5.06 -21.04
CA ALA A 230 11.87 -4.78 -19.68
C ALA A 230 12.71 -5.93 -19.11
N ILE A 231 12.27 -7.17 -19.34
CA ILE A 231 12.96 -8.38 -18.91
C ILE A 231 14.30 -8.57 -19.64
N LEU A 232 14.34 -8.35 -20.96
CA LEU A 232 15.60 -8.36 -21.71
C LEU A 232 16.57 -7.31 -21.18
N GLY A 233 16.07 -6.09 -20.91
CA GLY A 233 16.86 -5.02 -20.30
C GLY A 233 17.41 -5.41 -18.93
N TYR A 234 16.59 -6.02 -18.08
CA TYR A 234 17.01 -6.55 -16.78
C TYR A 234 18.12 -7.61 -16.92
N MET A 235 17.90 -8.66 -17.71
CA MET A 235 18.90 -9.73 -17.91
C MET A 235 20.21 -9.18 -18.46
N THR A 236 20.13 -8.22 -19.39
CA THR A 236 21.31 -7.56 -19.95
C THR A 236 22.09 -6.80 -18.88
N ARG A 237 21.44 -6.01 -18.01
CA ARG A 237 22.09 -5.33 -16.88
C ARG A 237 22.71 -6.32 -15.89
N MET A 238 22.12 -7.50 -15.74
CA MET A 238 22.66 -8.56 -14.90
C MET A 238 23.82 -9.33 -15.54
N GLY A 239 24.13 -9.06 -16.81
CA GLY A 239 25.20 -9.71 -17.58
C GLY A 239 24.81 -11.09 -18.10
N VAL A 240 23.51 -11.38 -18.20
CA VAL A 240 22.95 -12.63 -18.71
C VAL A 240 22.66 -12.51 -20.20
N SER A 241 22.95 -13.56 -20.97
CA SER A 241 22.73 -13.61 -22.42
C SER A 241 21.24 -13.58 -22.77
N SER A 242 20.89 -12.95 -23.89
CA SER A 242 19.53 -12.97 -24.45
C SER A 242 19.04 -14.38 -24.79
N GLN A 243 19.95 -15.35 -24.95
CA GLN A 243 19.61 -16.77 -25.15
C GLN A 243 18.74 -17.34 -24.01
N VAL A 244 18.83 -16.82 -22.78
CA VAL A 244 17.91 -17.21 -21.70
C VAL A 244 16.47 -16.82 -22.04
N ILE A 245 16.27 -15.62 -22.58
CA ILE A 245 14.95 -15.11 -22.95
C ILE A 245 14.40 -15.88 -24.15
N GLU A 246 15.26 -16.23 -25.10
CA GLU A 246 14.89 -17.12 -26.20
C GLU A 246 14.41 -18.47 -25.67
N ALA A 247 15.18 -19.11 -24.79
CA ALA A 247 14.83 -20.39 -24.19
C ALA A 247 13.51 -20.31 -23.39
N MET A 248 13.27 -19.22 -22.65
CA MET A 248 12.00 -18.95 -21.98
C MET A 248 10.84 -18.94 -22.98
N SER A 249 10.99 -18.25 -24.12
CA SER A 249 9.91 -18.06 -25.09
C SER A 249 9.43 -19.35 -25.77
N GLN A 250 10.28 -20.39 -25.82
CA GLN A 250 10.03 -21.61 -26.59
C GLN A 250 9.01 -22.56 -25.94
N THR A 251 8.77 -22.48 -24.63
CA THR A 251 7.96 -23.47 -23.89
C THR A 251 6.95 -22.84 -22.93
N ARG A 252 5.79 -23.48 -22.74
CA ARG A 252 4.84 -23.15 -21.64
C ARG A 252 5.25 -23.80 -20.34
N GLU A 253 5.76 -25.03 -20.45
CA GLU A 253 6.23 -25.83 -19.33
C GLU A 253 7.65 -25.45 -18.95
N ILE A 254 8.05 -25.78 -17.72
CA ILE A 254 9.41 -25.56 -17.24
C ILE A 254 10.38 -26.41 -18.08
N ARG A 255 11.26 -25.73 -18.82
CA ARG A 255 12.48 -26.32 -19.38
C ARG A 255 13.60 -26.15 -18.36
N TRP A 256 14.06 -27.26 -17.82
CA TRP A 256 15.26 -27.30 -17.00
C TRP A 256 16.49 -27.14 -17.89
N LEU A 257 17.37 -26.21 -17.52
CA LEU A 257 18.59 -25.92 -18.27
C LEU A 257 19.70 -26.88 -17.86
N ASP A 258 20.39 -27.44 -18.86
CA ASP A 258 21.63 -28.16 -18.60
C ASP A 258 22.70 -27.20 -18.05
N PRO A 259 23.60 -27.66 -17.16
CA PRO A 259 24.62 -26.79 -16.57
C PRO A 259 25.49 -26.07 -17.62
N LYS A 260 25.79 -26.74 -18.74
CA LYS A 260 26.56 -26.16 -19.86
C LYS A 260 25.78 -25.07 -20.59
N ASP A 261 24.47 -25.25 -20.77
CA ASP A 261 23.61 -24.24 -21.38
C ASP A 261 23.52 -23.02 -20.47
N ALA A 262 23.31 -23.23 -19.17
CA ALA A 262 23.24 -22.14 -18.19
C ALA A 262 24.55 -21.31 -18.14
N GLU A 263 25.70 -21.95 -18.30
CA GLU A 263 27.01 -21.27 -18.40
C GLU A 263 27.19 -20.55 -19.74
N ALA A 264 26.86 -21.17 -20.87
CA ALA A 264 26.92 -20.55 -22.19
C ALA A 264 26.00 -19.33 -22.30
N MET A 265 24.85 -19.38 -21.62
CA MET A 265 23.91 -18.28 -21.47
C MET A 265 24.37 -17.22 -20.46
N LYS A 266 25.53 -17.39 -19.81
CA LYS A 266 26.05 -16.53 -18.73
C LYS A 266 25.09 -16.39 -17.55
N LEU A 267 24.15 -17.32 -17.41
CA LEU A 267 23.24 -17.37 -16.27
C LEU A 267 23.96 -17.90 -15.04
N VAL A 268 24.80 -18.92 -15.19
CA VAL A 268 25.76 -19.36 -14.17
C VAL A 268 27.13 -18.76 -14.48
N SER A 269 27.80 -18.21 -13.47
CA SER A 269 29.14 -17.62 -13.60
C SER A 269 30.25 -18.60 -13.24
N VAL A 270 30.03 -19.45 -12.24
CA VAL A 270 31.03 -20.39 -11.71
C VAL A 270 30.33 -21.69 -11.35
N GLN A 271 30.84 -22.82 -11.83
CA GLN A 271 30.36 -24.14 -11.41
C GLN A 271 31.11 -24.59 -10.15
N LEU A 272 30.37 -25.02 -9.13
CA LEU A 272 30.89 -25.64 -7.92
C LEU A 272 30.65 -27.14 -8.02
N LYS A 273 31.73 -27.92 -8.07
CA LYS A 273 31.66 -29.37 -8.04
C LYS A 273 31.08 -29.86 -6.71
N PRO A 274 30.34 -30.97 -6.69
CA PRO A 274 29.76 -31.54 -5.49
C PRO A 274 30.86 -32.22 -4.67
N LEU A 275 30.56 -32.40 -3.37
CA LEU A 275 31.32 -33.21 -2.42
C LEU A 275 31.53 -34.64 -2.94
#